data_AF-A0A3R7QPW0-F1
#
_entry.id   AF-A0A3R7QPW0-F1
#
_cell.length_a   1.000
_cell.length_b   1.000
_cell.length_c   1.000
_cell.angle_alpha   90.00
_cell.angle_beta   90.00
_cell.angle_gamma   90.00
#
_symmetry.space_group_name_H-M   'P 1'
#
loop_
_entity.id
_entity.type
_entity.pdbx_description
1 polymer ?
#
loop_
_entity_poly.entity_id
_entity_poly.type
_entity_poly.pdbx_seq_one_letter_code
_entity_poly.pdbx_strand_id
1 'polypeptide(L)'
;MKMKDFMMKVKELWYSFLRLFVTHYKLTVSYNHIYGDADDISYEVKKFYKKQEKYLYFKTVEGELIEIRGAEGLNYRIEEL
;
A
#
# COMPACT_ATOMS: atom_id res chain seq x y z
N MET A 1 2.50 19.14 31.80
CA MET A 1 2.70 18.54 30.47
C MET A 1 2.98 19.68 29.49
N LYS A 2 4.11 19.67 28.76
CA LYS A 2 4.43 20.78 27.86
C LYS A 2 3.42 20.79 26.71
N MET A 3 3.03 21.98 26.24
CA MET A 3 2.06 22.16 25.13
C MET A 3 2.43 21.31 23.90
N LYS A 4 3.73 21.15 23.64
CA LYS A 4 4.28 20.33 22.56
C LYS A 4 3.95 18.84 22.71
N ASP A 5 4.01 18.29 23.91
CA ASP A 5 3.73 16.87 24.18
C ASP A 5 2.24 16.56 24.02
N PHE A 6 1.37 17.51 24.37
CA PHE A 6 -0.07 17.39 24.16
C PHE A 6 -0.43 17.39 22.67
N MET A 7 0.14 18.32 21.90
CA MET A 7 -0.07 18.39 20.45
C MET A 7 0.44 17.14 19.73
N MET A 8 1.53 16.52 20.21
CA MET A 8 2.06 15.28 19.65
C MET A 8 1.10 14.11 19.87
N LYS A 9 0.56 13.95 21.09
CA LYS A 9 -0.44 12.92 21.39
C LYS A 9 -1.74 13.09 20.59
N VAL A 10 -2.21 14.33 20.42
CA VAL A 10 -3.40 14.60 19.61
C VAL A 10 -3.15 14.24 18.14
N LYS A 11 -1.98 14.54 17.59
CA LYS A 11 -1.60 14.11 16.24
C LYS A 11 -1.56 12.59 16.11
N GLU A 12 -0.94 11.89 17.05
CA GLU A 12 -0.88 10.43 17.04
C GLU A 12 -2.27 9.79 17.14
N LEU A 13 -3.11 10.28 18.04
CA LEU A 13 -4.52 9.85 18.15
C LEU A 13 -5.30 10.13 16.86
N TRP A 14 -5.09 11.28 16.23
CA TRP A 14 -5.72 11.63 14.96
C TRP A 14 -5.28 10.70 13.82
N TYR A 15 -3.99 10.39 13.71
CA TYR A 15 -3.49 9.42 12.73
C TYR A 15 -4.00 8.01 13.00
N SER A 16 -4.08 7.60 14.27
CA SER A 16 -4.66 6.30 14.65
C SER A 16 -6.16 6.23 14.33
N PHE A 17 -6.88 7.33 14.53
CA PHE A 17 -8.30 7.42 14.18
C PHE A 17 -8.49 7.36 12.65
N LEU A 18 -7.70 8.10 11.88
CA LEU A 18 -7.73 8.04 10.41
C LEU A 18 -7.40 6.63 9.88
N ARG A 19 -6.53 5.87 10.55
CA ARG A 19 -6.24 4.47 10.18
C ARG A 19 -7.44 3.55 10.30
N LEU A 20 -8.43 3.84 11.17
CA LEU A 20 -9.66 3.05 11.30
C LEU A 20 -10.63 3.26 10.13
N PHE A 21 -10.51 4.36 9.39
CA PHE A 21 -11.39 4.68 8.25
C PHE A 21 -10.69 4.52 6.89
N VAL A 22 -9.43 4.09 6.88
CA VAL A 22 -8.66 3.86 5.65
C VAL A 22 -8.25 2.40 5.63
N THR A 23 -8.96 1.63 4.82
CA THR A 23 -8.59 0.25 4.48
C THR A 23 -7.24 0.27 3.79
N HIS A 24 -6.30 -0.54 4.30
CA HIS A 24 -5.03 -0.77 3.64
C HIS A 24 -5.10 -2.07 2.86
N TYR A 25 -4.25 -2.22 1.87
CA TYR A 25 -4.19 -3.42 1.07
C TYR A 25 -2.77 -3.95 1.03
N LYS A 26 -2.61 -5.26 1.06
CA LYS A 26 -1.37 -5.91 0.67
C LYS A 26 -1.45 -6.21 -0.82
N LEU A 27 -0.54 -5.65 -1.59
CA LEU A 27 -0.35 -5.97 -3.00
C LEU A 27 0.86 -6.86 -3.15
N THR A 28 0.68 -8.08 -3.65
CA THR A 28 1.78 -8.97 -4.03
C THR A 28 1.86 -9.04 -5.55
N VAL A 29 3.02 -8.76 -6.13
CA VAL A 29 3.29 -8.84 -7.57
C VAL A 29 4.30 -9.95 -7.83
N SER A 30 3.96 -10.89 -8.72
CA SER A 30 4.79 -12.03 -9.11
C SER A 30 5.13 -11.94 -10.61
N TYR A 31 6.42 -11.86 -10.94
CA TYR A 31 6.88 -11.73 -12.33
C TYR A 31 7.02 -13.07 -13.06
N ASN A 32 7.11 -14.18 -12.33
CA ASN A 32 7.34 -15.52 -12.87
C ASN A 32 6.07 -16.41 -12.84
N HIS A 33 4.90 -15.84 -12.52
CA HIS A 33 3.60 -16.53 -12.39
C HIS A 33 3.52 -17.57 -11.26
N ILE A 34 4.53 -17.69 -10.40
CA ILE A 34 4.56 -18.63 -9.27
C ILE A 34 4.58 -17.82 -7.97
N TYR A 35 3.54 -17.99 -7.15
CA TYR A 35 3.45 -17.33 -5.85
C TYR A 35 4.21 -18.13 -4.78
N GLY A 36 4.92 -17.43 -3.89
CA GLY A 36 5.66 -18.00 -2.78
C GLY A 36 7.13 -18.29 -3.06
N ASP A 37 7.67 -17.73 -4.15
CA ASP A 37 9.09 -17.79 -4.49
C ASP A 37 9.80 -16.45 -4.20
N ALA A 38 11.13 -16.44 -4.28
CA ALA A 38 11.97 -15.28 -3.95
C ALA A 38 11.75 -14.04 -4.84
N ASP A 39 11.05 -14.18 -5.97
CA ASP A 39 10.76 -13.10 -6.93
C ASP A 39 9.50 -12.28 -6.60
N ASP A 40 8.73 -12.68 -5.58
CA ASP A 40 7.51 -11.99 -5.18
C ASP A 40 7.81 -10.66 -4.46
N ILE A 41 7.23 -9.57 -4.95
CA ILE A 41 7.35 -8.26 -4.32
C ILE A 41 6.03 -7.87 -3.67
N SER A 42 6.06 -7.58 -2.38
CA SER A 42 4.90 -7.15 -1.60
C SER A 42 4.95 -5.66 -1.25
N TYR A 43 3.80 -4.99 -1.35
CA TYR A 43 3.62 -3.59 -0.99
C TYR A 43 2.44 -3.43 -0.05
N GLU A 44 2.60 -2.57 0.97
CA GLU A 44 1.46 -2.06 1.74
C GLU A 44 0.90 -0.82 1.04
N VAL A 45 -0.28 -0.98 0.46
CA VAL A 45 -0.95 0.01 -0.38
C VAL A 45 -2.03 0.72 0.42
N LYS A 46 -1.93 2.04 0.46
CA LYS A 46 -2.95 2.91 1.05
C LYS A 46 -4.10 3.21 0.08
N LYS A 47 -3.79 3.36 -1.20
CA LYS A 47 -4.78 3.69 -2.23
C LYS A 47 -4.30 3.30 -3.61
N PHE A 48 -5.15 2.61 -4.37
CA PHE A 48 -4.95 2.42 -5.80
C PHE A 48 -5.57 3.59 -6.58
N TYR A 49 -4.80 4.17 -7.49
CA TYR A 49 -5.28 5.19 -8.43
C TYR A 49 -5.70 4.58 -9.77
N LYS A 50 -4.95 3.59 -10.25
CA LYS A 50 -5.26 2.83 -11.46
C LYS A 50 -4.96 1.36 -11.26
N LYS A 51 -5.90 0.51 -11.67
CA LYS A 51 -5.78 -0.96 -11.67
C LYS A 51 -6.21 -1.48 -13.03
N GLN A 52 -5.23 -1.82 -13.85
CA GLN A 52 -5.43 -2.37 -15.19
C GLN A 52 -4.57 -3.63 -15.32
N GLU A 53 -4.89 -4.48 -16.30
CA GLU A 53 -4.22 -5.77 -16.52
C GLU A 53 -2.69 -5.65 -16.63
N LYS A 54 -2.21 -4.59 -17.29
CA LYS A 54 -0.78 -4.34 -17.55
C LYS A 54 -0.20 -3.18 -16.74
N TYR A 55 -1.01 -2.54 -15.88
CA TYR A 55 -0.64 -1.29 -15.26
C TYR A 55 -1.25 -1.13 -13.87
N LEU A 56 -0.39 -0.92 -12.88
CA LEU A 56 -0.79 -0.56 -11.52
C LEU A 56 -0.16 0.79 -11.16
N TYR A 57 -0.97 1.66 -10.58
CA TYR A 57 -0.51 2.93 -10.02
C TYR A 57 -1.17 3.15 -8.67
N PHE A 58 -0.37 3.28 -7.62
CA PHE A 58 -0.86 3.29 -6.25
C PHE A 58 0.05 4.09 -5.31
N LYS A 59 -0.51 4.45 -4.16
CA LYS A 59 0.20 5.09 -3.05
C LYS A 59 0.46 4.07 -1.96
N THR A 60 1.69 3.98 -1.47
CA THR A 60 2.04 3.14 -0.31
C THR A 60 1.54 3.78 1.00
N VAL A 61 1.57 3.00 2.08
CA VAL A 61 1.30 3.52 3.44
C VAL A 61 2.27 4.63 3.82
N GLU A 62 3.53 4.51 3.42
CA GLU A 62 4.60 5.50 3.64
C GLU A 62 4.43 6.77 2.79
N GLY A 63 3.53 6.72 1.81
CA GLY A 63 3.14 7.86 1.00
C GLY A 63 3.89 7.99 -0.32
N GLU A 64 4.66 6.96 -0.69
CA GLU A 64 5.33 6.87 -1.98
C GLU A 64 4.35 6.53 -3.08
N LEU A 65 4.59 7.06 -4.28
CA LEU A 65 3.81 6.78 -5.48
C LEU A 65 4.58 5.76 -6.33
N ILE A 66 3.97 4.60 -6.55
CA ILE A 66 4.59 3.49 -7.27
C ILE A 66 3.79 3.20 -8.53
N GLU A 67 4.53 2.98 -9.62
CA GLU A 67 4.00 2.59 -10.91
C GLU A 67 4.64 1.27 -11.37
N ILE A 68 3.81 0.30 -11.75
CA ILE A 68 4.25 -1.01 -12.24
C ILE A 68 3.62 -1.25 -13.61
N ARG A 69 4.45 -1.67 -14.57
CA ARG A 69 4.06 -1.99 -15.96
C ARG A 69 4.51 -3.39 -16.34
N GLY A 70 3.64 -4.15 -16.99
CA GLY A 70 3.95 -5.47 -17.55
C GLY A 70 3.71 -5.49 -19.06
N ALA A 71 4.62 -6.11 -19.83
CA ALA A 71 4.45 -6.24 -21.28
C ALA A 71 3.33 -7.26 -21.63
N GLU A 72 3.30 -8.39 -20.93
CA GLU A 72 2.38 -9.50 -21.17
C GLU A 72 1.18 -9.54 -20.22
N GLY A 73 1.19 -8.72 -19.16
CA GLY A 73 0.23 -8.77 -18.06
C GLY A 73 0.95 -8.64 -16.72
N LEU A 74 0.22 -8.28 -15.66
CA LEU A 74 0.73 -8.31 -14.29
C LEU A 74 0.02 -9.42 -13.53
N ASN A 75 0.77 -10.38 -12.98
CA ASN A 75 0.22 -11.28 -11.97
C ASN A 75 0.32 -10.59 -10.62
N TYR A 76 -0.83 -10.27 -10.06
CA TYR A 76 -0.88 -9.67 -8.75
C TYR A 76 -2.07 -10.16 -7.94
N ARG A 77 -1.90 -10.15 -6.62
CA ARG A 77 -2.95 -10.40 -5.64
C ARG A 77 -3.09 -9.18 -4.75
N ILE A 78 -4.34 -8.81 -4.47
CA ILE A 78 -4.67 -7.74 -3.52
C ILE A 78 -5.41 -8.38 -2.37
N GLU A 79 -4.92 -8.18 -1.15
CA GLU A 79 -5.56 -8.61 0.09
C GLU A 79 -5.89 -7.38 0.94
N GLU A 80 -7.03 -7.38 1.60
CA GLU A 80 -7.42 -6.31 2.53
C GLU A 80 -6.73 -6.53 3.88
N LEU A 81 -6.21 -5.46 4.48
CA LEU A 81 -5.55 -5.42 5.80
C LEU A 81 -6.38 -4.63 6.82
#